data_AF-A0A923CNI1-F1
#
_entry.id   AF-A0A923CNI1-F1
#
_cell.length_a   1.000
_cell.length_b   1.000
_cell.length_c   1.000
_cell.angle_alpha   90.00
_cell.angle_beta   90.00
_cell.angle_gamma   90.00
#
_symmetry.space_group_name_H-M   'P 1'
#
loop_
_entity.id
_entity.type
_entity.pdbx_description
1 polymer ?
#
loop_
_entity_poly.entity_id
_entity_poly.type
_entity_poly.pdbx_seq_one_letter_code
_entity_poly.pdbx_strand_id
1 'polypeptide(L)'
;MNEQEDKKIYAIHIDQEPVSVVDKNDVLDKKEKKPEYAGPTLGDRIWGMFRFISSSAIIFIVIFFAMNWNAYSTIIMSKIGFLKPSAGEETMLGTGTGDDLQSSGNVQDLMDLSKDPEIQKTQIPQLALDVMPPDTRIVIPRINKNVPVVTVSSEALMNRDWVRLEQEIQEALQDGVVHYPSTAFPGEEGNVVVTGHSSYFPWDPGRFKDVFALLHDVQVGDKIYMYYNQKRYDFEVYETKVVLPSQVDVLTQEGGDRLTLITCTPVGTNLKRLVILAKPI
;
A
#
# COMPACT_ATOMS: atom_id res chain seq x y z
N MET A 1 20.42 19.41 55.17
CA MET A 1 19.61 20.52 55.73
C MET A 1 19.33 21.46 54.57
N ASN A 2 18.21 21.27 53.87
CA ASN A 2 16.94 22.04 53.98
C ASN A 2 17.19 23.53 53.69
N GLU A 3 16.50 24.19 52.77
CA GLU A 3 15.04 24.31 52.56
C GLU A 3 14.86 24.99 51.18
N GLN A 4 14.24 24.35 50.19
CA GLN A 4 12.82 24.47 49.79
C GLN A 4 12.43 25.88 49.28
N GLU A 5 12.53 26.05 47.95
CA GLU A 5 12.05 27.22 47.20
C GLU A 5 10.52 27.21 47.07
N ASP A 6 9.89 28.30 47.51
CA ASP A 6 8.45 28.53 47.46
C ASP A 6 8.11 29.41 46.24
N LYS A 7 7.51 28.80 45.20
CA LYS A 7 7.05 29.51 43.99
C LYS A 7 5.68 30.15 44.24
N LYS A 8 5.68 31.49 44.29
CA LYS A 8 4.48 32.35 44.27
C LYS A 8 3.70 32.17 42.96
N ILE A 9 2.41 31.82 43.06
CA ILE A 9 1.45 31.84 41.96
C ILE A 9 0.69 33.18 41.98
N TYR A 10 0.58 33.79 40.80
CA TYR A 10 -0.14 35.04 40.55
C TYR A 10 -1.66 34.84 40.49
N ALA A 11 -2.34 35.88 40.92
CA ALA A 11 -3.77 36.02 41.20
C ALA A 11 -4.70 36.00 39.97
N ILE A 12 -5.97 35.63 40.19
CA ILE A 12 -7.15 36.30 39.61
C ILE A 12 -8.25 36.35 40.68
N HIS A 13 -8.52 37.55 41.20
CA HIS A 13 -9.72 37.89 41.99
C HIS A 13 -10.88 38.16 41.04
N ILE A 14 -12.06 37.62 41.34
CA ILE A 14 -13.31 38.00 40.70
C ILE A 14 -14.27 38.44 41.81
N ASP A 15 -14.55 39.74 41.85
CA ASP A 15 -15.55 40.36 42.71
C ASP A 15 -16.97 39.92 42.29
N GLN A 16 -17.79 39.53 43.26
CA GLN A 16 -19.23 39.37 43.11
C GLN A 16 -19.91 40.13 44.24
N GLU A 17 -20.65 41.19 43.89
CA GLU A 17 -21.52 41.95 44.79
C GLU A 17 -22.73 41.11 45.25
N PRO A 18 -23.33 41.40 46.42
CA PRO A 18 -24.47 40.64 46.93
C PRO A 18 -25.79 41.06 46.26
N VAL A 19 -26.44 40.12 45.57
CA VAL A 19 -27.80 40.28 45.04
C VAL A 19 -28.81 40.05 46.16
N SER A 20 -29.77 40.96 46.25
CA SER A 20 -30.85 41.04 47.21
C SER A 20 -31.80 39.83 47.21
N VAL A 21 -32.22 39.45 48.40
CA VAL A 21 -33.23 38.41 48.67
C VAL A 21 -34.61 38.94 48.24
N VAL A 22 -35.27 38.25 47.30
CA VAL A 22 -36.69 38.46 46.96
C VAL A 22 -37.50 37.28 47.48
N ASP A 23 -38.57 37.64 48.19
CA ASP A 23 -39.49 36.84 48.96
C ASP A 23 -40.19 35.75 48.12
N LYS A 24 -40.21 34.52 48.63
CA LYS A 24 -40.91 33.38 48.04
C LYS A 24 -42.22 33.24 48.80
N ASN A 25 -43.31 33.82 48.28
CA ASN A 25 -44.69 33.37 48.49
C ASN A 25 -45.64 34.26 47.71
N ASP A 26 -45.79 34.02 46.41
CA ASP A 26 -47.08 34.24 45.76
C ASP A 26 -47.14 33.56 44.40
N VAL A 27 -48.36 33.16 44.03
CA VAL A 27 -48.75 32.56 42.75
C VAL A 27 -48.57 31.04 42.65
N LEU A 28 -49.41 30.33 43.41
CA LEU A 28 -50.02 29.11 42.92
C LEU A 28 -51.18 29.46 41.97
N ASP A 29 -51.37 28.56 41.01
CA ASP A 29 -52.61 28.30 40.26
C ASP A 29 -52.78 28.94 38.86
N LYS A 30 -52.24 28.23 37.86
CA LYS A 30 -52.93 27.90 36.60
C LYS A 30 -52.10 26.87 35.82
N LYS A 31 -52.40 25.57 36.04
CA LYS A 31 -51.88 24.48 35.19
C LYS A 31 -52.82 24.28 33.99
N GLU A 32 -52.48 24.87 32.85
CA GLU A 32 -53.00 24.39 31.57
C GLU A 32 -52.41 23.01 31.26
N LYS A 33 -53.26 22.00 31.13
CA LYS A 33 -52.85 20.65 30.72
C LYS A 33 -52.44 20.68 29.24
N LYS A 34 -51.14 20.62 28.96
CA LYS A 34 -50.62 20.29 27.62
C LYS A 34 -51.03 18.86 27.25
N PRO A 35 -51.38 18.57 25.98
CA PRO A 35 -51.68 17.21 25.56
C PRO A 35 -50.45 16.33 25.78
N GLU A 36 -50.65 15.24 26.49
CA GLU A 36 -49.64 14.23 26.76
C GLU A 36 -49.29 13.54 25.44
N TYR A 37 -48.06 13.77 24.95
CA TYR A 37 -47.58 13.18 23.71
C TYR A 37 -47.37 11.68 23.93
N ALA A 38 -48.35 10.87 23.56
CA ALA A 38 -48.18 9.44 23.46
C ALA A 38 -47.14 9.18 22.35
N GLY A 39 -45.91 8.83 22.75
CA GLY A 39 -44.83 8.55 21.82
C GLY A 39 -45.20 7.48 20.80
N PRO A 40 -44.49 7.42 19.66
CA PRO A 40 -44.82 6.49 18.57
C PRO A 40 -44.82 5.05 19.09
N THR A 41 -45.90 4.33 18.78
CA THR A 41 -46.08 2.95 19.20
C THR A 41 -44.99 2.06 18.57
N LEU A 42 -44.80 0.85 19.12
CA LEU A 42 -43.85 -0.10 18.56
C LEU A 42 -44.12 -0.37 17.07
N GLY A 43 -45.39 -0.40 16.66
CA GLY A 43 -45.81 -0.54 15.27
C GLY A 43 -45.39 0.65 14.39
N ASP A 44 -45.55 1.88 14.86
CA ASP A 44 -45.16 3.08 14.12
C ASP A 44 -43.64 3.14 13.89
N ARG A 45 -42.85 2.67 14.86
CA ARG A 45 -41.39 2.57 14.75
C ARG A 45 -40.96 1.51 13.75
N ILE A 46 -41.59 0.34 13.77
CA ILE A 46 -41.30 -0.75 12.82
C ILE A 46 -41.68 -0.33 11.40
N TRP A 47 -42.84 0.32 11.23
CA TRP A 47 -43.27 0.84 9.94
C TRP A 47 -42.34 1.94 9.41
N GLY A 48 -41.89 2.85 10.28
CA GLY A 48 -40.89 3.87 9.96
C GLY A 48 -39.56 3.26 9.51
N MET A 49 -39.12 2.18 10.16
CA MET A 49 -37.89 1.47 9.82
C MET A 49 -38.00 0.76 8.47
N PHE A 50 -39.12 0.10 8.17
CA PHE A 50 -39.36 -0.49 6.84
C PHE A 50 -39.38 0.56 5.73
N ARG A 51 -40.05 1.70 5.97
CA ARG A 51 -40.10 2.80 4.99
C ARG A 51 -38.71 3.36 4.73
N PHE A 52 -37.90 3.55 5.78
CA PHE A 52 -36.52 4.01 5.66
C PHE A 52 -35.66 3.02 4.86
N ILE A 53 -35.65 1.73 5.23
CA ILE A 53 -34.89 0.68 4.55
C ILE A 53 -35.29 0.57 3.07
N SER A 54 -36.60 0.64 2.77
CA SER A 54 -37.08 0.57 1.38
C SER A 54 -36.62 1.77 0.54
N SER A 55 -36.65 2.98 1.11
CA SER A 55 -36.18 4.19 0.43
C SER A 55 -34.67 4.15 0.18
N SER A 56 -33.89 3.70 1.16
CA SER A 56 -32.44 3.55 1.02
C SER A 56 -32.07 2.46 0.01
N ALA A 57 -32.82 1.35 -0.05
CA ALA A 57 -32.59 0.29 -1.02
C ALA A 57 -32.84 0.77 -2.46
N ILE A 58 -33.90 1.55 -2.70
CA ILE A 58 -34.20 2.10 -4.02
C ILE A 58 -33.10 3.06 -4.46
N ILE A 59 -32.67 3.97 -3.58
CA ILE A 59 -31.59 4.92 -3.86
C ILE A 59 -30.28 4.17 -4.17
N PHE A 60 -29.97 3.15 -3.37
CA PHE A 60 -28.79 2.31 -3.59
C PHE A 60 -28.84 1.61 -4.96
N ILE A 61 -29.97 1.02 -5.34
CA ILE A 61 -30.13 0.36 -6.65
C ILE A 61 -29.90 1.37 -7.78
N VAL A 62 -30.50 2.56 -7.72
CA VAL A 62 -30.34 3.60 -8.75
C VAL A 62 -28.87 4.02 -8.88
N ILE A 63 -28.21 4.33 -7.76
CA ILE A 63 -26.80 4.74 -7.75
C ILE A 63 -25.89 3.60 -8.23
N PHE A 64 -26.16 2.37 -7.77
CA PHE A 64 -25.40 1.19 -8.15
C PHE A 64 -25.43 0.96 -9.66
N PHE A 65 -26.61 1.04 -10.29
CA PHE A 65 -26.72 0.92 -11.75
C PHE A 65 -26.14 2.12 -12.49
N ALA A 66 -26.26 3.34 -11.96
CA ALA A 66 -25.70 4.54 -12.58
C ALA A 66 -24.17 4.54 -12.57
N MET A 67 -23.54 4.21 -11.43
CA MET A 67 -22.08 4.14 -11.30
C MET A 67 -21.48 3.00 -12.11
N ASN A 68 -22.20 1.90 -12.23
CA ASN A 68 -21.75 0.72 -12.98
C ASN A 68 -22.31 0.67 -14.41
N TRP A 69 -22.84 1.79 -14.93
CA TRP A 69 -23.50 1.83 -16.24
C TRP A 69 -22.57 1.40 -17.39
N ASN A 70 -21.29 1.77 -17.33
CA ASN A 70 -20.31 1.42 -18.36
C ASN A 70 -20.05 -0.10 -18.45
N ALA A 71 -20.18 -0.83 -17.34
CA ALA A 71 -20.04 -2.29 -17.31
C ALA A 71 -21.33 -2.99 -17.75
N TYR A 72 -22.50 -2.46 -17.38
CA TYR A 72 -23.77 -3.04 -17.81
C TYR A 72 -24.09 -2.81 -19.28
N SER A 73 -23.74 -1.64 -19.82
CA SER A 73 -23.99 -1.31 -21.24
C SER A 73 -23.27 -2.27 -22.17
N THR A 74 -22.01 -2.64 -21.89
CA THR A 74 -21.23 -3.58 -22.72
C THR A 74 -21.82 -4.99 -22.70
N ILE A 75 -22.30 -5.45 -21.54
CA ILE A 75 -22.94 -6.77 -21.40
C ILE A 75 -24.32 -6.79 -22.07
N ILE A 76 -25.11 -5.71 -21.92
CA ILE A 76 -26.45 -5.61 -22.53
C ILE A 76 -26.35 -5.46 -24.04
N MET A 77 -25.43 -4.63 -24.56
CA MET A 77 -25.17 -4.52 -26.01
C MET A 77 -24.61 -5.82 -26.60
N SER A 78 -23.90 -6.63 -25.82
CA SER A 78 -23.42 -7.94 -26.28
C SER A 78 -24.51 -9.03 -26.34
N LYS A 79 -25.63 -8.85 -25.61
CA LYS A 79 -26.77 -9.79 -25.59
C LYS A 79 -27.95 -9.37 -26.47
N ILE A 80 -28.12 -8.08 -26.74
CA ILE A 80 -29.09 -7.56 -27.71
C ILE A 80 -28.33 -7.42 -29.03
N GLY A 81 -28.30 -8.50 -29.81
CA GLY A 81 -27.47 -8.65 -31.01
C GLY A 81 -27.72 -7.58 -32.08
N PHE A 82 -26.98 -6.47 -32.01
CA PHE A 82 -26.82 -5.55 -33.11
C PHE A 82 -25.34 -5.12 -33.22
N LEU A 83 -24.67 -5.78 -34.18
CA LEU A 83 -23.44 -5.41 -34.90
C LEU A 83 -22.07 -5.78 -34.28
N LYS A 84 -21.43 -6.72 -34.99
CA LYS A 84 -19.98 -7.02 -35.04
C LYS A 84 -19.24 -5.93 -35.88
N PRO A 85 -17.89 -5.89 -35.83
CA PRO A 85 -17.08 -4.67 -35.93
C PRO A 85 -16.52 -4.43 -37.35
N SER A 86 -16.08 -3.20 -37.63
CA SER A 86 -15.09 -2.95 -38.68
C SER A 86 -14.21 -1.74 -38.39
N ALA A 87 -12.90 -2.01 -38.45
CA ALA A 87 -11.86 -1.19 -39.07
C ALA A 87 -11.61 0.26 -38.61
N GLY A 88 -10.39 0.47 -38.11
CA GLY A 88 -9.49 1.47 -38.68
C GLY A 88 -9.43 2.80 -37.95
N GLU A 89 -8.33 3.00 -37.21
CA GLU A 89 -7.69 4.32 -37.19
C GLU A 89 -6.19 4.15 -36.89
N GLU A 90 -5.40 4.23 -37.95
CA GLU A 90 -3.97 4.48 -37.88
C GLU A 90 -3.76 5.90 -37.36
N THR A 91 -2.86 6.10 -36.39
CA THR A 91 -2.29 7.42 -36.14
C THR A 91 -0.77 7.31 -36.19
N MET A 92 -0.25 7.98 -37.20
CA MET A 92 1.13 8.07 -37.64
C MET A 92 2.06 8.59 -36.54
N LEU A 93 3.17 7.87 -36.33
CA LEU A 93 4.31 8.31 -35.52
C LEU A 93 5.24 9.18 -36.40
N GLY A 94 5.49 10.41 -35.94
CA GLY A 94 6.33 11.38 -36.61
C GLY A 94 7.81 11.00 -36.64
N THR A 95 8.41 11.28 -37.79
CA THR A 95 9.84 11.21 -38.12
C THR A 95 10.70 12.14 -37.25
N GLY A 96 11.79 11.60 -36.72
CA GLY A 96 12.91 12.35 -36.14
C GLY A 96 14.24 11.62 -36.40
N THR A 97 15.03 12.21 -37.28
CA THR A 97 16.49 12.05 -37.53
C THR A 97 17.30 11.80 -36.26
N GLY A 98 18.42 11.08 -36.19
CA GLY A 98 19.39 10.50 -37.13
C GLY A 98 20.64 10.12 -36.31
N ASP A 99 21.45 9.22 -36.85
CA ASP A 99 22.85 8.89 -36.49
C ASP A 99 23.14 8.19 -35.15
N ASP A 100 23.33 6.86 -35.18
CA ASP A 100 24.68 6.27 -35.03
C ASP A 100 24.65 4.72 -34.98
N LEU A 101 25.80 4.15 -35.36
CA LEU A 101 26.28 2.76 -35.19
C LEU A 101 26.04 1.76 -36.33
N GLN A 102 27.03 1.82 -37.23
CA GLN A 102 27.50 0.73 -38.08
C GLN A 102 27.75 -0.55 -37.27
N SER A 103 27.02 -1.62 -37.56
CA SER A 103 27.47 -2.98 -37.28
C SER A 103 27.40 -3.80 -38.56
N SER A 104 28.57 -4.32 -38.90
CA SER A 104 28.88 -5.15 -40.05
C SER A 104 27.98 -6.40 -40.11
N GLY A 105 27.37 -6.60 -41.27
CA GLY A 105 26.60 -7.79 -41.62
C GLY A 105 25.84 -7.49 -42.91
N ASN A 106 26.14 -8.21 -43.99
CA ASN A 106 25.51 -8.01 -45.29
C ASN A 106 23.98 -8.03 -45.16
N VAL A 107 23.35 -6.85 -45.30
CA VAL A 107 21.89 -6.69 -45.26
C VAL A 107 21.22 -7.44 -46.42
N GLN A 108 21.98 -7.71 -47.50
CA GLN A 108 21.53 -8.54 -48.61
C GLN A 108 21.20 -9.99 -48.21
N ASP A 109 21.85 -10.57 -47.20
CA ASP A 109 21.53 -11.94 -46.73
C ASP A 109 20.27 -11.98 -45.84
N LEU A 110 19.84 -10.83 -45.30
CA LEU A 110 18.62 -10.70 -44.50
C LEU A 110 17.35 -10.51 -45.35
N MET A 111 17.49 -10.32 -46.67
CA MET A 111 16.37 -10.16 -47.60
C MET A 111 16.12 -11.38 -48.49
N ASP A 112 16.75 -12.53 -48.22
CA ASP A 112 16.33 -13.80 -48.83
C ASP A 112 15.35 -14.53 -47.89
N LEU A 113 14.17 -13.92 -47.71
CA LEU A 113 13.06 -14.56 -47.04
C LEU A 113 12.57 -15.71 -47.91
N SER A 114 13.00 -16.92 -47.55
CA SER A 114 12.53 -18.14 -48.20
C SER A 114 10.99 -18.14 -48.26
N LYS A 115 10.44 -18.45 -49.44
CA LYS A 115 8.99 -18.49 -49.68
C LYS A 115 8.28 -19.63 -48.95
N ASP A 116 9.02 -20.42 -48.16
CA ASP A 116 8.48 -21.51 -47.37
C ASP A 116 8.14 -21.02 -45.94
N PRO A 117 6.84 -20.96 -45.57
CA PRO A 117 6.40 -20.44 -44.28
C PRO A 117 6.88 -21.27 -43.06
N GLU A 118 7.36 -22.49 -43.26
CA GLU A 118 7.90 -23.33 -42.18
C GLU A 118 9.34 -22.93 -41.80
N ILE A 119 10.15 -22.42 -42.74
CA ILE A 119 11.52 -21.97 -42.46
C ILE A 119 11.53 -20.65 -41.68
N GLN A 120 10.57 -19.76 -41.94
CA GLN A 120 10.45 -18.46 -41.26
C GLN A 120 10.13 -18.59 -39.76
N LYS A 121 9.44 -19.66 -39.33
CA LYS A 121 9.15 -19.91 -37.90
C LYS A 121 10.40 -20.24 -37.08
N THR A 122 11.47 -20.71 -37.72
CA THR A 122 12.63 -21.30 -37.02
C THR A 122 13.83 -20.35 -36.96
N GLN A 123 13.80 -19.25 -37.72
CA GLN A 123 14.95 -18.38 -37.93
C GLN A 123 14.88 -17.03 -37.22
N ILE A 124 13.83 -16.72 -36.47
CA ILE A 124 13.83 -15.50 -35.65
C ILE A 124 14.75 -15.77 -34.46
N PRO A 125 15.93 -15.14 -34.36
CA PRO A 125 16.72 -15.20 -33.15
C PRO A 125 15.84 -14.63 -32.05
N GLN A 126 15.58 -15.40 -30.98
CA GLN A 126 14.95 -14.82 -29.81
C GLN A 126 15.84 -13.68 -29.34
N LEU A 127 15.38 -12.45 -29.52
CA LEU A 127 16.08 -11.27 -29.05
C LEU A 127 16.06 -11.34 -27.52
N ALA A 128 17.09 -11.97 -26.94
CA ALA A 128 17.32 -12.02 -25.51
C ALA A 128 17.87 -10.66 -25.07
N LEU A 129 17.08 -9.61 -25.28
CA LEU A 129 17.29 -8.34 -24.58
C LEU A 129 16.87 -8.60 -23.15
N ASP A 130 17.83 -8.66 -22.24
CA ASP A 130 17.55 -8.58 -20.81
C ASP A 130 17.10 -7.14 -20.52
N VAL A 131 15.81 -6.87 -20.76
CA VAL A 131 15.21 -5.57 -20.52
C VAL A 131 15.03 -5.42 -19.03
N MET A 132 16.03 -4.84 -18.38
CA MET A 132 15.97 -4.59 -16.94
C MET A 132 15.01 -3.42 -16.65
N PRO A 133 14.16 -3.54 -15.61
CA PRO A 133 13.33 -2.43 -15.18
C PRO A 133 14.21 -1.24 -14.73
N PRO A 134 13.80 0.00 -15.03
CA PRO A 134 14.58 1.19 -14.68
C PRO A 134 14.55 1.50 -13.16
N ASP A 135 13.54 1.00 -12.46
CA ASP A 135 13.28 1.21 -11.03
C ASP A 135 13.75 0.04 -10.17
N THR A 136 14.15 0.35 -8.94
CA THR A 136 14.50 -0.65 -7.92
C THR A 136 13.26 -1.40 -7.49
N ARG A 137 13.30 -2.74 -7.52
CA ARG A 137 12.16 -3.58 -7.16
C ARG A 137 12.56 -4.95 -6.66
N ILE A 138 11.67 -5.56 -5.90
CA ILE A 138 11.79 -6.92 -5.41
C ILE A 138 10.74 -7.82 -6.06
N VAL A 139 11.15 -9.02 -6.44
CA VAL A 139 10.29 -10.07 -6.99
C VAL A 139 10.40 -11.31 -6.13
N ILE A 140 9.24 -11.79 -5.66
CA ILE A 140 9.12 -13.01 -4.84
C ILE A 140 8.15 -13.94 -5.56
N PRO A 141 8.65 -14.83 -6.46
CA PRO A 141 7.82 -15.68 -7.31
C PRO A 141 6.84 -16.56 -6.54
N ARG A 142 7.29 -17.12 -5.40
CA ARG A 142 6.48 -18.03 -4.55
C ARG A 142 5.11 -17.45 -4.19
N ILE A 143 5.06 -16.14 -3.94
CA ILE A 143 3.86 -15.41 -3.52
C ILE A 143 3.35 -14.43 -4.59
N ASN A 144 3.85 -14.56 -5.82
CA ASN A 144 3.51 -13.73 -6.97
C ASN A 144 3.58 -12.22 -6.69
N LYS A 145 4.67 -11.78 -6.04
CA LYS A 145 4.91 -10.36 -5.74
C LYS A 145 5.98 -9.79 -6.66
N ASN A 146 5.69 -8.62 -7.21
CA ASN A 146 6.61 -7.77 -7.97
C ASN A 146 6.32 -6.33 -7.53
N VAL A 147 7.24 -5.73 -6.78
CA VAL A 147 6.96 -4.55 -5.96
C VAL A 147 8.13 -3.58 -6.00
N PRO A 148 7.90 -2.26 -6.16
CA PRO A 148 8.95 -1.27 -6.01
C PRO A 148 9.58 -1.29 -4.62
N VAL A 149 10.89 -1.05 -4.55
CA VAL A 149 11.63 -0.83 -3.30
C VAL A 149 11.90 0.66 -3.16
N VAL A 150 11.34 1.27 -2.13
CA VAL A 150 11.51 2.68 -1.78
C VAL A 150 12.65 2.82 -0.79
N THR A 151 13.52 3.79 -0.99
CA THR A 151 14.67 4.08 -0.10
C THR A 151 14.35 5.28 0.79
N VAL A 152 14.65 5.17 2.08
CA VAL A 152 14.49 6.27 3.06
C VAL A 152 15.85 6.86 3.40
N SER A 153 15.88 8.17 3.71
CA SER A 153 17.11 8.86 4.11
C SER A 153 17.67 8.27 5.42
N SER A 154 19.00 8.21 5.53
CA SER A 154 19.65 7.83 6.80
C SER A 154 19.77 9.00 7.79
N GLU A 155 19.33 10.21 7.42
CA GLU A 155 19.46 11.42 8.25
C GLU A 155 18.78 11.28 9.61
N ALA A 156 17.51 10.87 9.64
CA ALA A 156 16.76 10.71 10.90
C ALA A 156 17.40 9.67 11.82
N LEU A 157 17.91 8.58 11.24
CA LEU A 157 18.64 7.55 11.98
C LEU A 157 19.95 8.08 12.58
N MET A 158 20.75 8.82 11.80
CA MET A 158 22.01 9.41 12.27
C MET A 158 21.79 10.44 13.40
N ASN A 159 20.69 11.19 13.31
CA ASN A 159 20.29 12.16 14.32
C ASN A 159 19.57 11.54 15.54
N ARG A 160 19.36 10.21 15.54
CA ARG A 160 18.61 9.48 16.57
C ARG A 160 17.18 10.01 16.75
N ASP A 161 16.59 10.54 15.69
CA ASP A 161 15.20 11.00 15.65
C ASP A 161 14.30 9.84 15.24
N TRP A 162 13.94 9.03 16.23
CA TRP A 162 13.15 7.82 16.03
C TRP A 162 11.72 8.11 15.57
N VAL A 163 11.16 9.26 15.97
CA VAL A 163 9.79 9.66 15.59
C VAL A 163 9.75 10.00 14.12
N ARG A 164 10.71 10.82 13.65
CA ARG A 164 10.82 11.16 12.24
C ARG A 164 11.16 9.95 11.38
N LEU A 165 12.08 9.09 11.82
CA LEU A 165 12.43 7.87 11.10
C LEU A 165 11.22 6.95 10.90
N GLU A 166 10.44 6.73 11.95
CA GLU A 166 9.22 5.92 11.84
C GLU A 166 8.24 6.54 10.86
N GLN A 167 8.02 7.86 10.94
CA GLN A 167 7.13 8.56 10.01
C GLN A 167 7.59 8.41 8.55
N GLU A 168 8.87 8.63 8.26
CA GLU A 168 9.42 8.50 6.91
C GLU A 168 9.27 7.06 6.37
N ILE A 169 9.48 6.04 7.21
CA ILE A 169 9.26 4.64 6.83
C ILE A 169 7.78 4.36 6.56
N GLN A 170 6.86 4.83 7.43
CA GLN A 170 5.42 4.63 7.24
C GLN A 170 4.89 5.33 5.99
N GLU A 171 5.43 6.51 5.66
CA GLU A 171 5.11 7.21 4.41
C GLU A 171 5.61 6.41 3.20
N ALA A 172 6.87 5.97 3.22
CA ALA A 172 7.47 5.20 2.13
C ALA A 172 6.79 3.84 1.87
N LEU A 173 6.27 3.19 2.92
CA LEU A 173 5.52 1.93 2.81
C LEU A 173 4.19 2.06 2.04
N GLN A 174 3.68 3.28 1.83
CA GLN A 174 2.49 3.51 1.00
C GLN A 174 2.77 3.32 -0.49
N ASP A 175 4.04 3.44 -0.88
CA ASP A 175 4.52 3.42 -2.27
C ASP A 175 5.30 2.14 -2.63
N GLY A 176 5.55 1.24 -1.67
CA GLY A 176 6.21 -0.04 -1.93
C GLY A 176 6.67 -0.76 -0.68
N VAL A 177 7.69 -1.60 -0.83
CA VAL A 177 8.47 -2.09 0.30
C VAL A 177 9.63 -1.12 0.54
N VAL A 178 10.15 -1.06 1.76
CA VAL A 178 11.15 -0.08 2.13
C VAL A 178 12.49 -0.75 2.38
N HIS A 179 13.55 -0.26 1.72
CA HIS A 179 14.92 -0.57 2.11
C HIS A 179 15.24 0.16 3.42
N TYR A 180 15.65 -0.61 4.43
CA TYR A 180 15.89 -0.06 5.75
C TYR A 180 17.16 0.81 5.73
N PRO A 181 17.11 2.04 6.25
CA PRO A 181 18.24 2.98 6.14
C PRO A 181 19.50 2.45 6.83
N SER A 182 20.65 2.80 6.27
CA SER A 182 21.98 2.38 6.75
C SER A 182 22.20 0.86 6.76
N THR A 183 21.48 0.12 5.92
CA THR A 183 21.76 -1.29 5.61
C THR A 183 22.36 -1.41 4.21
N ALA A 184 23.11 -2.49 3.95
CA ALA A 184 23.79 -2.69 2.67
C ALA A 184 22.82 -2.64 1.49
N PHE A 185 23.32 -2.27 0.31
CA PHE A 185 22.62 -2.43 -0.96
C PHE A 185 22.97 -3.79 -1.62
N PRO A 186 22.13 -4.28 -2.55
CA PRO A 186 22.47 -5.49 -3.31
C PRO A 186 23.81 -5.36 -4.03
N GLY A 187 24.71 -6.32 -3.77
CA GLY A 187 26.07 -6.35 -4.30
C GLY A 187 27.12 -5.69 -3.42
N GLU A 188 26.72 -5.07 -2.30
CA GLU A 188 27.63 -4.61 -1.25
C GLU A 188 27.80 -5.69 -0.17
N GLU A 189 28.92 -5.61 0.56
CA GLU A 189 29.17 -6.49 1.69
C GLU A 189 28.20 -6.16 2.84
N GLY A 190 27.46 -7.16 3.31
CA GLY A 190 26.58 -7.04 4.48
C GLY A 190 25.13 -7.45 4.25
N ASN A 191 24.22 -6.89 5.04
CA ASN A 191 22.84 -7.33 5.11
C ASN A 191 21.89 -6.30 4.50
N VAL A 192 21.35 -6.60 3.33
CA VAL A 192 20.28 -5.81 2.72
C VAL A 192 18.98 -6.08 3.48
N VAL A 193 18.41 -5.06 4.12
CA VAL A 193 17.16 -5.23 4.87
C VAL A 193 16.02 -4.54 4.15
N VAL A 194 14.93 -5.29 3.93
CA VAL A 194 13.71 -4.77 3.32
C VAL A 194 12.51 -5.05 4.22
N THR A 195 11.71 -4.03 4.49
CA THR A 195 10.49 -4.12 5.31
C THR A 195 9.24 -3.84 4.47
N GLY A 196 8.13 -4.49 4.81
CA GLY A 196 6.86 -4.32 4.11
C GLY A 196 5.66 -4.59 5.02
N HIS A 197 4.51 -4.00 4.70
CA HIS A 197 3.29 -4.24 5.48
C HIS A 197 2.74 -5.66 5.33
N SER A 198 2.24 -6.20 6.45
CA SER A 198 1.64 -7.55 6.50
C SER A 198 0.12 -7.56 6.33
N SER A 199 -0.56 -6.42 6.40
CA SER A 199 -2.01 -6.44 6.59
C SER A 199 -2.75 -5.21 6.11
N TYR A 200 -3.90 -5.49 5.50
CA TYR A 200 -4.89 -4.52 5.10
C TYR A 200 -5.68 -4.03 6.31
N PHE A 201 -5.24 -2.95 6.97
CA PHE A 201 -6.19 -2.19 7.79
C PHE A 201 -7.05 -1.31 6.86
N PRO A 202 -8.38 -1.29 7.01
CA PRO A 202 -9.26 -0.51 6.13
C PRO A 202 -8.96 0.99 6.12
N TRP A 203 -8.41 1.51 7.22
CA TRP A 203 -8.04 2.91 7.39
C TRP A 203 -6.61 3.24 6.96
N ASP A 204 -5.77 2.24 6.64
CA ASP A 204 -4.41 2.49 6.18
C ASP A 204 -4.42 2.92 4.70
N PRO A 205 -3.78 4.06 4.37
CA PRO A 205 -3.64 4.53 2.99
C PRO A 205 -2.63 3.66 2.21
N GLY A 206 -2.63 3.80 0.89
CA GLY A 206 -1.62 3.18 0.02
C GLY A 206 -2.03 1.85 -0.60
N ARG A 207 -1.36 1.52 -1.71
CA ARG A 207 -1.64 0.32 -2.53
C ARG A 207 -0.93 -0.94 -2.03
N PHE A 208 0.06 -0.79 -1.14
CA PHE A 208 0.97 -1.86 -0.72
C PHE A 208 0.78 -2.33 0.73
N LYS A 209 -0.38 -2.03 1.34
CA LYS A 209 -0.69 -2.37 2.74
C LYS A 209 -0.70 -3.87 3.08
N ASP A 210 -0.83 -4.76 2.10
CA ASP A 210 -0.79 -6.21 2.29
C ASP A 210 0.36 -6.87 1.50
N VAL A 211 1.37 -6.08 1.13
CA VAL A 211 2.43 -6.51 0.21
C VAL A 211 3.15 -7.78 0.68
N PHE A 212 3.41 -7.88 1.99
CA PHE A 212 4.06 -9.01 2.64
C PHE A 212 3.10 -9.85 3.49
N ALA A 213 1.78 -9.73 3.29
CA ALA A 213 0.79 -10.56 4.01
C ALA A 213 1.05 -12.07 3.83
N LEU A 214 1.48 -12.47 2.62
CA LEU A 214 1.78 -13.86 2.27
C LEU A 214 3.23 -14.26 2.53
N LEU A 215 4.05 -13.42 3.18
CA LEU A 215 5.47 -13.73 3.37
C LEU A 215 5.70 -15.00 4.20
N HIS A 216 4.69 -15.44 4.97
CA HIS A 216 4.69 -16.70 5.72
C HIS A 216 4.65 -17.96 4.83
N ASP A 217 4.23 -17.82 3.57
CA ASP A 217 4.22 -18.92 2.59
C ASP A 217 5.57 -19.13 1.90
N VAL A 218 6.54 -18.23 2.13
CA VAL A 218 7.91 -18.35 1.62
C VAL A 218 8.67 -19.40 2.44
N GLN A 219 9.31 -20.33 1.72
CA GLN A 219 9.97 -21.50 2.28
C GLN A 219 11.47 -21.49 1.98
N VAL A 220 12.23 -22.25 2.77
CA VAL A 220 13.65 -22.51 2.50
C VAL A 220 13.82 -23.13 1.11
N GLY A 221 14.77 -22.62 0.34
CA GLY A 221 15.01 -22.96 -1.06
C GLY A 221 14.28 -22.07 -2.08
N ASP A 222 13.34 -21.23 -1.64
CA ASP A 222 12.69 -20.28 -2.54
C ASP A 222 13.65 -19.20 -3.03
N LYS A 223 13.41 -18.74 -4.26
CA LYS A 223 14.20 -17.67 -4.87
C LYS A 223 13.54 -16.32 -4.62
N ILE A 224 14.37 -15.31 -4.40
CA ILE A 224 13.99 -13.91 -4.33
C ILE A 224 14.92 -13.15 -5.29
N TYR A 225 14.35 -12.25 -6.08
CA TYR A 225 15.12 -11.43 -7.02
C TYR A 225 15.01 -9.97 -6.64
N MET A 226 16.12 -9.25 -6.62
CA MET A 226 16.14 -7.81 -6.47
C MET A 226 16.76 -7.17 -7.69
N TYR A 227 16.08 -6.16 -8.22
CA TYR A 227 16.58 -5.32 -9.29
C TYR A 227 17.05 -4.02 -8.66
N TYR A 228 18.32 -3.67 -8.85
CA TYR A 228 18.93 -2.46 -8.30
C TYR A 228 19.99 -1.95 -9.28
N ASN A 229 19.99 -0.65 -9.57
CA ASN A 229 20.90 -0.02 -10.54
C ASN A 229 20.97 -0.76 -11.89
N GLN A 230 19.81 -1.13 -12.44
CA GLN A 230 19.71 -1.88 -13.71
C GLN A 230 20.54 -3.18 -13.71
N LYS A 231 20.61 -3.83 -12.55
CA LYS A 231 21.22 -5.16 -12.39
C LYS A 231 20.31 -6.03 -11.53
N ARG A 232 20.26 -7.32 -11.86
CA ARG A 232 19.52 -8.33 -11.10
C ARG A 232 20.46 -9.03 -10.12
N TYR A 233 19.96 -9.21 -8.91
CA TYR A 233 20.60 -9.91 -7.81
C TYR A 233 19.68 -11.04 -7.38
N ASP A 234 20.22 -12.25 -7.37
CA ASP A 234 19.47 -13.47 -7.06
C ASP A 234 19.82 -13.94 -5.66
N PHE A 235 18.79 -14.26 -4.89
CA PHE A 235 18.91 -14.76 -3.53
C PHE A 235 18.13 -16.07 -3.37
N GLU A 236 18.59 -16.93 -2.48
CA GLU A 236 17.90 -18.14 -2.05
C GLU A 236 17.63 -18.09 -0.55
N VAL A 237 16.39 -18.33 -0.15
CA VAL A 237 15.96 -18.38 1.25
C VAL A 237 16.62 -19.57 1.94
N TYR A 238 17.27 -19.32 3.06
CA TYR A 238 17.90 -20.37 3.86
C TYR A 238 17.33 -20.49 5.28
N GLU A 239 16.63 -19.48 5.78
CA GLU A 239 16.05 -19.50 7.13
C GLU A 239 14.80 -18.60 7.21
N THR A 240 13.81 -19.06 7.99
CA THR A 240 12.62 -18.29 8.37
C THR A 240 12.48 -18.33 9.88
N LYS A 241 12.31 -17.17 10.52
CA LYS A 241 12.13 -17.08 11.97
C LYS A 241 11.14 -16.00 12.40
N VAL A 242 10.63 -16.14 13.61
CA VAL A 242 9.74 -15.16 14.24
C VAL A 242 10.44 -14.57 15.47
N VAL A 243 10.56 -13.25 15.49
CA VAL A 243 11.30 -12.49 16.51
C VAL A 243 10.39 -11.47 17.21
N LEU A 244 10.82 -10.98 18.37
CA LEU A 244 10.15 -9.87 19.04
C LEU A 244 10.44 -8.53 18.32
N PRO A 245 9.53 -7.54 18.36
CA PRO A 245 9.78 -6.23 17.76
C PRO A 245 11.03 -5.51 18.32
N SER A 246 11.42 -5.83 19.55
CA SER A 246 12.63 -5.29 20.20
C SER A 246 13.94 -5.97 19.78
N GLN A 247 13.89 -7.08 19.04
CA GLN A 247 15.09 -7.80 18.60
C GLN A 247 15.63 -7.17 17.31
N VAL A 248 16.44 -6.12 17.47
CA VAL A 248 17.05 -5.37 16.36
C VAL A 248 18.26 -6.07 15.74
N ASP A 249 18.75 -7.16 16.33
CA ASP A 249 19.90 -7.92 15.82
C ASP A 249 19.68 -8.46 14.39
N VAL A 250 18.43 -8.59 13.95
CA VAL A 250 18.08 -8.95 12.57
C VAL A 250 18.52 -7.92 11.53
N LEU A 251 18.81 -6.69 11.97
CA LEU A 251 19.29 -5.58 11.14
C LEU A 251 20.83 -5.55 11.04
N THR A 252 21.53 -6.39 11.82
CA THR A 252 23.00 -6.38 11.85
C THR A 252 23.58 -6.61 10.46
N GLN A 253 24.67 -5.90 10.19
CA GLN A 253 25.47 -6.02 8.96
C GLN A 253 26.56 -7.10 9.09
N GLU A 254 26.73 -7.67 10.29
CA GLU A 254 27.67 -8.76 10.52
C GLU A 254 27.16 -10.10 9.97
N GLY A 255 28.09 -10.95 9.53
CA GLY A 255 27.79 -12.30 9.05
C GLY A 255 27.70 -12.43 7.53
N GLY A 256 28.21 -11.46 6.78
CA GLY A 256 28.36 -11.50 5.33
C GLY A 256 27.09 -11.19 4.55
N ASP A 257 27.19 -11.39 3.24
CA ASP A 257 26.20 -10.97 2.25
C ASP A 257 24.88 -11.72 2.41
N ARG A 258 23.81 -10.99 2.70
CA ARG A 258 22.47 -11.56 2.82
C ARG A 258 21.37 -10.54 2.54
N LEU A 259 20.18 -11.06 2.27
CA LEU A 259 18.93 -10.32 2.19
C LEU A 259 18.03 -10.73 3.36
N THR A 260 17.51 -9.76 4.10
CA THR A 260 16.55 -9.93 5.18
C THR A 260 15.23 -9.26 4.83
N LEU A 261 14.16 -10.04 4.71
CA LEU A 261 12.80 -9.50 4.57
C LEU A 261 12.08 -9.52 5.92
N ILE A 262 11.48 -8.40 6.29
CA ILE A 262 10.82 -8.24 7.59
C ILE A 262 9.37 -7.79 7.40
N THR A 263 8.45 -8.39 8.15
CA THR A 263 7.07 -7.92 8.23
C THR A 263 6.47 -8.20 9.61
N CYS A 264 5.31 -7.62 9.91
CA CYS A 264 4.58 -7.91 11.14
C CYS A 264 3.93 -9.30 11.09
N THR A 265 3.81 -9.95 12.26
CA THR A 265 3.13 -11.25 12.36
C THR A 265 2.51 -11.45 13.75
N PRO A 266 1.38 -12.20 13.87
CA PRO A 266 0.50 -12.70 12.80
C PRO A 266 -0.09 -11.59 11.93
N VAL A 267 -0.53 -11.94 10.71
CA VAL A 267 -1.18 -11.02 9.77
C VAL A 267 -2.34 -10.30 10.47
N GLY A 268 -2.38 -8.97 10.36
CA GLY A 268 -3.38 -8.11 11.01
C GLY A 268 -3.03 -7.72 12.45
N THR A 269 -1.83 -8.06 12.92
CA THR A 269 -1.30 -7.67 14.22
C THR A 269 0.13 -7.14 14.07
N ASN A 270 0.68 -6.53 15.11
CA ASN A 270 2.07 -6.05 15.16
C ASN A 270 2.88 -6.68 16.31
N LEU A 271 2.40 -7.80 16.87
CA LEU A 271 2.92 -8.43 18.08
C LEU A 271 4.35 -8.94 17.94
N LYS A 272 4.68 -9.48 16.77
CA LYS A 272 5.99 -10.05 16.45
C LYS A 272 6.42 -9.60 15.05
N ARG A 273 7.63 -10.01 14.66
CA ARG A 273 8.12 -9.85 13.29
C ARG A 273 8.40 -11.23 12.69
N LEU A 274 7.92 -11.43 11.47
CA LEU A 274 8.35 -12.53 10.62
C LEU A 274 9.58 -12.05 9.85
N VAL A 275 10.62 -12.88 9.86
CA VAL A 275 11.91 -12.59 9.24
C VAL A 275 12.27 -13.73 8.30
N ILE A 276 12.49 -13.39 7.03
CA ILE A 276 13.00 -14.31 6.00
C ILE A 276 14.45 -13.92 5.71
N LEU A 277 15.35 -14.88 5.80
CA LEU A 277 16.77 -14.70 5.51
C LEU A 277 17.12 -15.46 4.23
N ALA A 278 17.77 -14.75 3.31
CA ALA A 278 18.21 -15.28 2.04
C ALA A 278 19.67 -14.92 1.76
N LYS A 279 20.37 -15.79 1.03
CA LYS A 279 21.79 -15.63 0.67
C LYS A 279 21.94 -15.45 -0.84
N PRO A 280 22.94 -14.68 -1.31
CA PRO A 280 23.24 -14.59 -2.74
C PRO A 280 23.54 -15.97 -3.35
N ILE A 281 23.24 -16.14 -4.64
CA ILE A 281 23.53 -17.35 -5.43
C ILE A 281 24.23 -17.04 -6.75
#